data_AF-X0VVM9-F1
#
_entry.id   AF-X0VVM9-F1
#
_cell.length_a   1.000
_cell.length_b   1.000
_cell.length_c   1.000
_cell.angle_alpha   90.00
_cell.angle_beta   90.00
_cell.angle_gamma   90.00
#
_symmetry.space_group_name_H-M   'P 1'
#
loop_
_entity.id
_entity.type
_entity.pdbx_description
1 polymer ?
#
loop_
_entity_poly.entity_id
_entity_poly.type
_entity_poly.pdbx_seq_one_letter_code
_entity_poly.pdbx_strand_id
1 'polypeptide(L)'
;WHYLGREFVPIAYSWPAGKSGLVRGYNYDRESSEFTVFHFKRFLEWAAALPEVEGIHIIAHSRGTDVVFTAIRELVIAARAAGENPQERFKLRNVVIAAPDINIEVSLQRTEREGTRWAAERWTTYTSAQDKAIGSSEWLFGGGRYGKARYDNIDDFARIWVENFSDAEAESRDSVIQYEGRSGGTFGHNYYRSNPAVSSDLVLTVRYGNPPGAENGRPLDPVEGLFWKIDDDYLKPLGDK
;
A
#
# COMPACT_ATOMS: atom_id res chain seq x y z
N TRP A 1 -6.07 -11.08 11.65
CA TRP A 1 -6.74 -12.39 11.48
C TRP A 1 -8.03 -12.49 12.30
N HIS A 2 -7.98 -12.52 13.64
CA HIS A 2 -9.18 -12.64 14.46
C HIS A 2 -10.25 -11.57 14.14
N TYR A 3 -9.81 -10.32 13.97
CA TYR A 3 -10.69 -9.19 13.61
C TYR A 3 -11.17 -9.20 12.15
N LEU A 4 -10.64 -10.08 11.30
CA LEU A 4 -11.07 -10.25 9.90
C LEU A 4 -12.18 -11.33 9.76
N GLY A 5 -12.88 -11.67 10.85
CA GLY A 5 -14.01 -12.61 10.81
C GLY A 5 -13.65 -14.10 10.72
N ARG A 6 -12.35 -14.42 10.60
CA ARG A 6 -11.86 -15.75 10.25
C ARG A 6 -12.35 -16.28 8.89
N GLU A 7 -12.64 -15.38 7.95
CA GLU A 7 -13.17 -15.69 6.62
C GLU A 7 -12.07 -15.95 5.57
N PHE A 8 -10.82 -15.57 5.88
CA PHE A 8 -9.67 -15.64 4.96
C PHE A 8 -8.67 -16.76 5.31
N VAL A 9 -7.59 -16.94 4.56
CA VAL A 9 -6.46 -17.78 5.01
C VAL A 9 -5.24 -16.87 5.21
N PRO A 10 -4.79 -16.61 6.45
CA PRO A 10 -3.67 -15.71 6.66
C PRO A 10 -2.36 -16.40 6.27
N ILE A 11 -1.62 -15.78 5.35
CA ILE A 11 -0.28 -16.23 4.94
C ILE A 11 0.74 -15.14 5.30
N ALA A 12 1.74 -15.50 6.10
CA ALA A 12 2.89 -14.64 6.36
C ALA A 12 4.00 -14.97 5.35
N TYR A 13 4.11 -14.16 4.30
CA TYR A 13 5.25 -14.25 3.38
C TYR A 13 6.46 -13.58 4.02
N SER A 14 7.57 -14.32 4.13
CA SER A 14 8.80 -13.84 4.77
C SER A 14 9.99 -14.01 3.84
N TRP A 15 10.98 -13.14 4.00
CA TRP A 15 12.23 -13.16 3.25
C TRP A 15 13.38 -12.69 4.15
N PRO A 16 14.65 -13.00 3.81
CA PRO A 16 15.79 -12.54 4.59
C PRO A 16 15.81 -11.00 4.67
N ALA A 17 15.75 -10.46 5.88
CA ALA A 17 15.80 -9.03 6.16
C ALA A 17 16.23 -8.80 7.62
N GLY A 18 16.46 -7.54 8.00
CA GLY A 18 16.76 -7.17 9.38
C GLY A 18 18.23 -7.35 9.75
N LYS A 19 19.15 -7.28 8.79
CA LYS A 19 20.58 -7.28 9.11
C LYS A 19 20.93 -6.00 9.88
N SER A 20 21.77 -6.12 10.91
CA SER A 20 22.09 -4.98 11.78
C SER A 20 22.89 -3.88 11.06
N GLY A 21 22.60 -2.64 11.44
CA GLY A 21 23.32 -1.44 10.99
C GLY A 21 22.55 -0.61 9.97
N LEU A 22 22.48 0.70 10.21
CA LEU A 22 21.62 1.62 9.44
C LEU A 22 21.90 1.62 7.93
N VAL A 23 23.19 1.56 7.53
CA VAL A 23 23.58 1.61 6.10
C VAL A 23 23.80 0.20 5.54
N ARG A 24 24.71 -0.58 6.14
CA ARG A 24 25.05 -1.94 5.65
C ARG A 24 23.89 -2.93 5.82
N GLY A 25 23.12 -2.80 6.90
CA GLY A 25 21.94 -3.62 7.14
C GLY A 25 20.84 -3.28 6.15
N TYR A 26 20.56 -2.00 5.95
CA TYR A 26 19.58 -1.59 4.95
C TYR A 26 19.98 -1.99 3.52
N ASN A 27 21.25 -1.82 3.10
CA ASN A 27 21.69 -2.26 1.78
C ASN A 27 21.50 -3.77 1.58
N TYR A 28 21.76 -4.56 2.62
CA TYR A 28 21.46 -6.00 2.60
C TYR A 28 19.96 -6.28 2.48
N ASP A 29 19.13 -5.56 3.22
CA ASP A 29 17.67 -5.70 3.14
C ASP A 29 17.16 -5.28 1.74
N ARG A 30 17.80 -4.29 1.10
CA ARG A 30 17.54 -3.90 -0.28
C ARG A 30 17.91 -5.02 -1.26
N GLU A 31 19.12 -5.56 -1.21
CA GLU A 31 19.51 -6.69 -2.08
C GLU A 31 18.61 -7.92 -1.86
N SER A 32 18.27 -8.21 -0.60
CA SER A 32 17.37 -9.31 -0.26
C SER A 32 15.94 -9.07 -0.75
N SER A 33 15.49 -7.82 -0.79
CA SER A 33 14.21 -7.45 -1.39
C SER A 33 14.19 -7.70 -2.91
N GLU A 34 15.27 -7.41 -3.64
CA GLU A 34 15.37 -7.74 -5.07
C GLU A 34 15.37 -9.26 -5.30
N PHE A 35 16.11 -10.01 -4.45
CA PHE A 35 16.14 -11.47 -4.51
C PHE A 35 14.74 -12.10 -4.34
N THR A 36 13.94 -11.59 -3.40
CA THR A 36 12.63 -12.19 -3.09
C THR A 36 11.54 -11.87 -4.11
N VAL A 37 11.72 -10.88 -5.00
CA VAL A 37 10.73 -10.54 -6.05
C VAL A 37 10.34 -11.78 -6.86
N PHE A 38 11.32 -12.56 -7.33
CA PHE A 38 11.04 -13.77 -8.10
C PHE A 38 10.18 -14.77 -7.31
N HIS A 39 10.53 -15.00 -6.05
CA HIS A 39 9.84 -15.96 -5.18
C HIS A 39 8.42 -15.51 -4.86
N PHE A 40 8.22 -14.21 -4.62
CA PHE A 40 6.89 -13.66 -4.33
C PHE A 40 5.96 -13.76 -5.54
N LYS A 41 6.47 -13.50 -6.76
CA LYS A 41 5.70 -13.72 -8.00
C LYS A 41 5.24 -15.16 -8.15
N ARG A 42 6.16 -16.13 -8.00
CA ARG A 42 5.84 -17.56 -8.09
C ARG A 42 4.79 -17.96 -7.07
N PHE A 43 4.92 -17.47 -5.83
CA PHE A 43 3.92 -17.67 -4.79
C PHE A 43 2.54 -17.13 -5.20
N LEU A 44 2.46 -15.89 -5.71
CA LEU A 44 1.21 -15.29 -6.16
C LEU A 44 0.58 -16.06 -7.32
N GLU A 45 1.37 -16.47 -8.32
CA GLU A 45 0.89 -17.26 -9.45
C GLU A 45 0.35 -18.62 -9.00
N TRP A 46 1.06 -19.30 -8.08
CA TRP A 46 0.59 -20.56 -7.52
C TRP A 46 -0.70 -20.39 -6.72
N ALA A 47 -0.78 -19.37 -5.87
CA ALA A 47 -1.97 -19.09 -5.09
C ALA A 47 -3.18 -18.76 -6.00
N ALA A 48 -2.98 -17.92 -7.02
CA ALA A 48 -4.05 -17.52 -7.93
C ALA A 48 -4.54 -18.67 -8.83
N ALA A 49 -3.65 -19.61 -9.18
CA ALA A 49 -3.98 -20.78 -10.00
C ALA A 49 -4.87 -21.81 -9.28
N LEU A 50 -4.98 -21.76 -7.95
CA LEU A 50 -5.88 -22.64 -7.20
C LEU A 50 -7.35 -22.26 -7.48
N PRO A 51 -8.20 -23.19 -7.94
CA PRO A 51 -9.62 -22.91 -8.19
C PRO A 51 -10.37 -22.46 -6.93
N GLU A 52 -9.99 -22.94 -5.76
CA GLU A 52 -10.59 -22.65 -4.46
C GLU A 52 -10.26 -21.23 -3.95
N VAL A 53 -9.23 -20.59 -4.52
CA VAL A 53 -8.89 -19.20 -4.18
C VAL A 53 -9.76 -18.26 -5.00
N GLU A 54 -10.73 -17.63 -4.35
CA GLU A 54 -11.67 -16.67 -4.96
C GLU A 54 -11.14 -15.23 -5.01
N GLY A 55 -10.06 -14.96 -4.29
CA GLY A 55 -9.48 -13.64 -4.18
C GLY A 55 -8.24 -13.62 -3.28
N ILE A 56 -7.34 -12.68 -3.56
CA ILE A 56 -6.11 -12.48 -2.81
C ILE A 56 -6.09 -11.03 -2.31
N HIS A 57 -5.89 -10.87 -1.00
CA HIS A 57 -5.58 -9.58 -0.40
C HIS A 57 -4.09 -9.56 -0.01
N ILE A 58 -3.39 -8.51 -0.42
CA ILE A 58 -1.97 -8.31 -0.11
C ILE A 58 -1.87 -7.15 0.88
N ILE A 59 -1.13 -7.33 1.96
CA ILE A 59 -0.75 -6.25 2.88
C ILE A 59 0.76 -6.23 2.94
N ALA A 60 1.37 -5.20 2.36
CA ALA A 60 2.81 -4.98 2.33
C ALA A 60 3.19 -3.81 3.24
N HIS A 61 4.35 -3.89 3.88
CA HIS A 61 4.85 -2.84 4.77
C HIS A 61 6.30 -2.47 4.43
N SER A 62 6.64 -1.19 4.53
CA SER A 62 8.02 -0.70 4.42
C SER A 62 8.70 -1.18 3.14
N ARG A 63 9.91 -1.74 3.22
CA ARG A 63 10.64 -2.31 2.07
C ARG A 63 9.86 -3.41 1.32
N GLY A 64 8.97 -4.12 2.02
CA GLY A 64 8.09 -5.11 1.40
C GLY A 64 7.14 -4.51 0.35
N THR A 65 6.85 -3.21 0.42
CA THR A 65 6.01 -2.56 -0.60
C THR A 65 6.71 -2.53 -1.95
N ASP A 66 8.02 -2.32 -1.99
CA ASP A 66 8.77 -2.32 -3.25
C ASP A 66 8.80 -3.72 -3.89
N VAL A 67 8.89 -4.78 -3.07
CA VAL A 67 8.76 -6.17 -3.54
C VAL A 67 7.41 -6.37 -4.21
N VAL A 68 6.32 -5.95 -3.57
CA VAL A 68 4.96 -6.09 -4.10
C VAL A 68 4.77 -5.28 -5.37
N PHE A 69 5.19 -4.00 -5.39
CA PHE A 69 5.15 -3.17 -6.59
C PHE A 69 5.91 -3.80 -7.76
N THR A 70 7.15 -4.26 -7.53
CA THR A 70 7.99 -4.85 -8.58
C THR A 70 7.41 -6.17 -9.08
N ALA A 71 6.95 -7.03 -8.17
CA ALA A 71 6.37 -8.31 -8.53
C ALA A 71 5.07 -8.16 -9.33
N ILE A 72 4.12 -7.34 -8.85
CA ILE A 72 2.85 -7.11 -9.56
C ILE A 72 3.12 -6.47 -10.93
N ARG A 73 4.03 -5.50 -11.01
CA ARG A 73 4.45 -4.90 -12.29
C ARG A 73 4.88 -5.97 -13.30
N GLU A 74 5.81 -6.84 -12.91
CA GLU A 74 6.33 -7.88 -13.81
C GLU A 74 5.25 -8.89 -14.21
N LEU A 75 4.36 -9.24 -13.28
CA LEU A 75 3.20 -10.10 -13.53
C LEU A 75 2.20 -9.44 -14.50
N VAL A 76 1.92 -8.15 -14.34
CA VAL A 76 1.06 -7.36 -15.23
C VAL A 76 1.63 -7.30 -16.64
N ILE A 77 2.92 -7.01 -16.77
CA ILE A 77 3.60 -6.97 -18.07
C ILE A 77 3.50 -8.34 -18.74
N ALA A 78 3.77 -9.43 -18.01
CA ALA A 78 3.69 -10.78 -18.54
C ALA A 78 2.26 -11.19 -18.95
N ALA A 79 1.26 -10.90 -18.12
CA ALA A 79 -0.14 -11.20 -18.41
C ALA A 79 -0.64 -10.44 -19.64
N ARG A 80 -0.35 -9.14 -19.73
CA ARG A 80 -0.70 -8.33 -20.91
C ARG A 80 -0.03 -8.81 -22.18
N ALA A 81 1.24 -9.18 -22.10
CA ALA A 81 1.97 -9.76 -23.25
C ALA A 81 1.35 -11.09 -23.72
N ALA A 82 0.71 -11.84 -22.82
CA ALA A 82 -0.03 -13.05 -23.14
C ALA A 82 -1.48 -12.78 -23.61
N GLY A 83 -1.93 -11.53 -23.66
CA GLY A 83 -3.32 -11.17 -24.00
C GLY A 83 -4.32 -11.45 -22.87
N GLU A 84 -3.85 -11.63 -21.64
CA GLU A 84 -4.67 -11.96 -20.48
C GLU A 84 -4.95 -10.72 -19.64
N ASN A 85 -6.13 -10.67 -19.00
CA ASN A 85 -6.47 -9.65 -18.02
C ASN A 85 -5.72 -9.93 -16.70
N PRO A 86 -4.81 -9.04 -16.23
CA PRO A 86 -4.06 -9.27 -15.00
C PRO A 86 -4.96 -9.43 -13.76
N GLN A 87 -6.06 -8.69 -13.67
CA GLN A 87 -6.96 -8.75 -12.53
C GLN A 87 -7.66 -10.12 -12.44
N GLU A 88 -8.10 -10.67 -13.57
CA GLU A 88 -8.68 -12.01 -13.65
C GLU A 88 -7.63 -13.11 -13.36
N ARG A 89 -6.43 -12.96 -13.93
CA ARG A 89 -5.35 -13.95 -13.79
C ARG A 89 -4.84 -14.06 -12.35
N PHE A 90 -4.66 -12.93 -11.67
CA PHE A 90 -4.03 -12.89 -10.33
C PHE A 90 -5.03 -12.76 -9.18
N LYS A 91 -6.31 -12.52 -9.47
CA LYS A 91 -7.41 -12.45 -8.50
C LYS A 91 -7.15 -11.48 -7.35
N LEU A 92 -6.44 -10.37 -7.61
CA LEU A 92 -6.08 -9.41 -6.56
C LEU A 92 -7.30 -8.56 -6.21
N ARG A 93 -7.79 -8.71 -4.98
CA ARG A 93 -8.94 -7.98 -4.46
C ARG A 93 -8.52 -6.64 -3.86
N ASN A 94 -7.66 -6.68 -2.85
CA ASN A 94 -7.10 -5.47 -2.25
C ASN A 94 -5.58 -5.59 -2.18
N VAL A 95 -4.87 -4.56 -2.64
CA VAL A 95 -3.43 -4.40 -2.39
C VAL A 95 -3.25 -3.21 -1.46
N VAL A 96 -2.90 -3.52 -0.22
CA VAL A 96 -2.62 -2.55 0.84
C VAL A 96 -1.12 -2.32 0.92
N ILE A 97 -0.72 -1.06 0.80
CA ILE A 97 0.65 -0.58 0.85
C ILE A 97 0.80 0.30 2.09
N ALA A 98 1.35 -0.23 3.17
CA ALA A 98 1.49 0.47 4.44
C ALA A 98 2.91 1.05 4.60
N ALA A 99 3.01 2.35 4.89
CA ALA A 99 4.29 3.04 5.11
C ALA A 99 5.34 2.71 4.02
N PRO A 100 5.04 2.90 2.72
CA PRO A 100 5.89 2.40 1.65
C PRO A 100 7.30 2.99 1.64
N ASP A 101 8.30 2.11 1.54
CA ASP A 101 9.70 2.48 1.32
C ASP A 101 10.11 2.29 -0.15
N ILE A 102 9.51 3.12 -1.00
CA ILE A 102 9.77 3.23 -2.42
C ILE A 102 9.81 4.72 -2.81
N ASN A 103 10.60 5.06 -3.82
CA ASN A 103 10.60 6.41 -4.37
C ASN A 103 9.22 6.72 -5.00
N ILE A 104 8.70 7.93 -4.77
CA ILE A 104 7.36 8.31 -5.21
C ILE A 104 7.23 8.31 -6.75
N GLU A 105 8.21 8.83 -7.48
CA GLU A 105 8.20 8.84 -8.95
C GLU A 105 8.22 7.41 -9.51
N VAL A 106 9.02 6.53 -8.90
CA VAL A 106 9.04 5.10 -9.27
C VAL A 106 7.69 4.45 -9.01
N SER A 107 7.03 4.75 -7.89
CA SER A 107 5.69 4.23 -7.61
C SER A 107 4.66 4.73 -8.63
N LEU A 108 4.67 6.02 -8.96
CA LEU A 108 3.75 6.62 -9.95
C LEU A 108 3.97 6.06 -11.35
N GLN A 109 5.23 5.88 -11.77
CA GLN A 109 5.56 5.23 -13.04
C GLN A 109 4.97 3.81 -13.09
N ARG A 110 5.12 3.04 -12.01
CA ARG A 110 4.60 1.67 -11.94
C ARG A 110 3.08 1.63 -11.92
N THR A 111 2.42 2.46 -11.13
CA THR A 111 0.95 2.44 -11.01
C THR A 111 0.30 2.96 -12.27
N GLU A 112 0.72 4.11 -12.78
CA GLU A 112 -0.02 4.82 -13.81
C GLU A 112 0.43 4.48 -15.23
N ARG A 113 1.73 4.35 -15.49
CA ARG A 113 2.25 4.02 -16.84
C ARG A 113 2.28 2.53 -17.09
N GLU A 114 2.81 1.78 -16.13
CA GLU A 114 2.91 0.32 -16.26
C GLU A 114 1.61 -0.36 -15.83
N GLY A 115 0.69 0.39 -15.23
CA GLY A 115 -0.67 -0.05 -14.92
C GLY A 115 -0.76 -1.08 -13.80
N THR A 116 0.22 -1.07 -12.89
CA THR A 116 0.32 -2.03 -11.78
C THR A 116 -0.93 -2.00 -10.88
N ARG A 117 -1.52 -0.82 -10.65
CA ARG A 117 -2.72 -0.69 -9.81
C ARG A 117 -3.96 -1.37 -10.41
N TRP A 118 -4.04 -1.44 -11.74
CA TRP A 118 -5.13 -2.10 -12.47
C TRP A 118 -5.09 -3.64 -12.40
N ALA A 119 -4.06 -4.22 -11.78
CA ALA A 119 -4.04 -5.64 -11.47
C ALA A 119 -4.96 -6.01 -10.31
N ALA A 120 -5.41 -5.02 -9.53
CA ALA A 120 -6.23 -5.22 -8.34
C ALA A 120 -7.58 -4.51 -8.45
N GLU A 121 -8.59 -5.10 -7.80
CA GLU A 121 -9.90 -4.45 -7.61
C GLU A 121 -9.81 -3.22 -6.72
N ARG A 122 -8.75 -3.04 -5.93
CA ARG A 122 -8.51 -1.85 -5.10
C ARG A 122 -7.06 -1.75 -4.64
N TRP A 123 -6.51 -0.54 -4.72
CA TRP A 123 -5.20 -0.17 -4.20
C TRP A 123 -5.35 0.83 -3.06
N THR A 124 -4.85 0.49 -1.87
CA THR A 124 -4.94 1.36 -0.68
C THR A 124 -3.57 1.59 -0.10
N THR A 125 -3.10 2.83 -0.15
CA THR A 125 -1.81 3.21 0.44
C THR A 125 -2.05 3.96 1.74
N TYR A 126 -1.36 3.59 2.81
CA TYR A 126 -1.26 4.40 4.02
C TYR A 126 0.09 5.11 4.05
N THR A 127 0.09 6.41 4.31
CA THR A 127 1.30 7.25 4.43
C THR A 127 1.32 8.01 5.76
N SER A 128 2.49 8.47 6.19
CA SER A 128 2.62 9.41 7.30
C SER A 128 3.88 10.25 7.12
N ALA A 129 3.73 11.58 7.04
CA ALA A 129 4.89 12.47 6.94
C ALA A 129 5.76 12.49 8.21
N GLN A 130 5.21 12.05 9.35
CA GLN A 130 5.93 11.95 10.62
C GLN A 130 6.71 10.63 10.77
N ASP A 131 6.64 9.73 9.78
CA ASP A 131 7.37 8.46 9.79
C ASP A 131 8.89 8.71 9.71
N LYS A 132 9.56 8.56 10.86
CA LYS A 132 11.00 8.84 10.97
C LYS A 132 11.86 7.74 10.32
N ALA A 133 11.35 6.52 10.21
CA ALA A 133 12.09 5.43 9.56
C ALA A 133 12.12 5.64 8.04
N ILE A 134 10.98 5.98 7.45
CA ILE A 134 10.93 6.36 6.03
C ILE A 134 11.74 7.64 5.78
N GLY A 135 11.72 8.61 6.70
CA GLY A 135 12.58 9.79 6.62
C GLY A 135 14.08 9.45 6.64
N SER A 136 14.47 8.39 7.35
CA SER A 136 15.86 7.91 7.35
C SER A 136 16.24 7.26 6.02
N SER A 137 15.32 6.53 5.38
CA SER A 137 15.51 5.99 4.03
C SER A 137 15.60 7.11 2.99
N GLU A 138 14.73 8.11 3.06
CA GLU A 138 14.77 9.30 2.20
C GLU A 138 16.14 10.00 2.25
N TRP A 139 16.68 10.19 3.45
CA TRP A 139 18.02 10.74 3.63
C TRP A 139 19.11 9.84 3.03
N LEU A 140 19.00 8.51 3.18
CA LEU A 140 20.01 7.56 2.72
C LEU A 140 20.07 7.44 1.18
N PHE A 141 18.93 7.53 0.48
CA PHE A 141 18.84 7.30 -0.96
C PHE A 141 18.65 8.57 -1.80
N GLY A 142 18.30 9.68 -1.17
CA GLY A 142 17.83 10.87 -1.88
C GLY A 142 16.45 10.67 -2.54
N GLY A 143 15.69 11.76 -2.66
CA GLY A 143 14.38 11.77 -3.32
C GLY A 143 13.22 11.26 -2.47
N GLY A 144 12.05 11.89 -2.68
CA GLY A 144 10.84 11.68 -1.90
C GLY A 144 10.41 10.22 -1.81
N ARG A 145 10.12 9.76 -0.59
CA ARG A 145 9.58 8.42 -0.34
C ARG A 145 8.06 8.47 -0.33
N TYR A 146 7.42 7.52 -1.02
CA TYR A 146 5.97 7.46 -1.09
C TYR A 146 5.32 7.36 0.31
N GLY A 147 5.98 6.69 1.26
CA GLY A 147 5.47 6.55 2.63
C GLY A 147 5.32 7.85 3.40
N LYS A 148 5.94 8.94 2.95
CA LYS A 148 5.80 10.29 3.52
C LYS A 148 4.92 11.23 2.70
N ALA A 149 4.36 10.74 1.59
CA ALA A 149 3.53 11.55 0.71
C ALA A 149 2.26 12.04 1.40
N ARG A 150 1.98 13.32 1.20
CA ARG A 150 0.75 14.03 1.53
C ARG A 150 0.43 14.91 0.34
N TYR A 151 -0.84 15.20 0.14
CA TYR A 151 -1.23 16.05 -0.98
C TYR A 151 -0.51 17.42 -0.97
N ASP A 152 -0.25 17.98 0.22
CA ASP A 152 0.40 19.27 0.41
C ASP A 152 1.94 19.26 0.33
N ASN A 153 2.58 18.07 0.34
CA ASN A 153 4.04 17.95 0.43
C ASN A 153 4.69 17.17 -0.73
N ILE A 154 3.89 16.64 -1.65
CA ILE A 154 4.40 16.06 -2.89
C ILE A 154 4.86 17.17 -3.84
N ASP A 155 5.86 16.85 -4.65
CA ASP A 155 6.35 17.76 -5.69
C ASP A 155 5.30 17.99 -6.78
N ASP A 156 5.53 19.00 -7.62
CA ASP A 156 4.62 19.37 -8.69
C ASP A 156 4.40 18.24 -9.69
N PHE A 157 5.42 17.41 -9.95
CA PHE A 157 5.29 16.28 -10.86
C PHE A 157 4.27 15.28 -10.30
N ALA A 158 4.45 14.84 -9.07
CA ALA A 158 3.55 13.92 -8.39
C ALA A 158 2.14 14.52 -8.23
N ARG A 159 2.02 15.82 -7.94
CA ARG A 159 0.71 16.51 -7.86
C ARG A 159 -0.04 16.48 -9.18
N ILE A 160 0.63 16.86 -10.28
CA ILE A 160 0.07 16.81 -11.64
C ILE A 160 -0.38 15.38 -12.00
N TRP A 161 0.36 14.36 -11.56
CA TRP A 161 -0.04 12.97 -11.75
C TRP A 161 -1.32 12.62 -10.99
N VAL A 162 -1.40 13.00 -9.73
CA VAL A 162 -2.61 12.78 -8.94
C VAL A 162 -3.80 13.47 -9.60
N GLU A 163 -3.67 14.73 -9.97
CA GLU A 163 -4.75 15.51 -10.61
C GLU A 163 -5.19 14.91 -11.96
N ASN A 164 -4.26 14.37 -12.77
CA ASN A 164 -4.60 13.83 -14.10
C ASN A 164 -5.12 12.39 -14.10
N PHE A 165 -4.84 11.61 -13.04
CA PHE A 165 -5.14 10.17 -12.99
C PHE A 165 -6.10 9.78 -11.85
N SER A 166 -6.60 10.76 -11.09
CA SER A 166 -7.75 10.64 -10.19
C SER A 166 -9.04 10.88 -10.98
N ASP A 167 -9.35 10.00 -11.93
CA ASP A 167 -10.71 10.00 -12.51
C ASP A 167 -11.70 9.32 -11.55
N ALA A 168 -13.00 9.43 -11.86
CA ALA A 168 -14.05 8.88 -11.01
C ALA A 168 -13.93 7.35 -10.79
N GLU A 169 -13.37 6.62 -11.76
CA GLU A 169 -13.13 5.18 -11.62
C GLU A 169 -12.02 4.94 -10.59
N ALA A 170 -10.88 5.62 -10.76
CA ALA A 170 -9.75 5.57 -9.83
C ALA A 170 -10.16 5.98 -8.42
N GLU A 171 -10.91 7.07 -8.25
CA GLU A 171 -11.35 7.57 -6.94
C GLU A 171 -12.35 6.66 -6.23
N SER A 172 -13.20 5.96 -6.99
CA SER A 172 -14.14 4.97 -6.42
C SER A 172 -13.42 3.74 -5.86
N ARG A 173 -12.20 3.49 -6.35
CA ARG A 173 -11.47 2.24 -6.18
C ARG A 173 -10.27 2.39 -5.28
N ASP A 174 -9.39 3.32 -5.58
CA ASP A 174 -8.07 3.48 -5.01
C ASP A 174 -8.04 4.62 -3.99
N SER A 175 -7.10 4.58 -3.05
CA SER A 175 -6.97 5.63 -2.02
C SER A 175 -5.55 5.75 -1.48
N VAL A 176 -5.15 6.99 -1.20
CA VAL A 176 -3.94 7.35 -0.46
C VAL A 176 -4.37 8.00 0.85
N ILE A 177 -4.17 7.29 1.95
CA ILE A 177 -4.65 7.66 3.27
C ILE A 177 -3.48 8.22 4.08
N GLN A 178 -3.44 9.55 4.23
CA GLN A 178 -2.43 10.25 5.01
C GLN A 178 -2.80 10.26 6.50
N TYR A 179 -1.98 9.61 7.31
CA TYR A 179 -2.14 9.58 8.75
C TYR A 179 -1.54 10.83 9.42
N GLU A 180 -2.37 11.54 10.19
CA GLU A 180 -2.06 12.80 10.87
C GLU A 180 -2.26 12.75 12.40
N GLY A 181 -2.24 11.57 13.01
CA GLY A 181 -2.37 11.45 14.46
C GLY A 181 -1.04 11.47 15.22
N ARG A 182 -1.13 11.16 16.52
CA ARG A 182 0.03 11.05 17.40
C ARG A 182 0.91 9.87 16.99
N SER A 183 2.17 10.16 16.70
CA SER A 183 3.19 9.13 16.44
C SER A 183 3.35 8.16 17.63
N GLY A 184 2.76 6.96 17.54
CA GLY A 184 2.90 5.88 18.52
C GLY A 184 3.74 4.71 17.98
N GLY A 185 4.64 4.15 18.80
CA GLY A 185 5.46 2.98 18.47
C GLY A 185 6.84 3.28 17.87
N THR A 186 7.48 2.27 17.25
CA THR A 186 8.85 2.34 16.71
C THR A 186 8.95 3.40 15.62
N PHE A 187 9.45 4.59 15.96
CA PHE A 187 9.68 5.72 15.04
C PHE A 187 8.45 6.25 14.29
N GLY A 188 7.25 5.83 14.69
CA GLY A 188 6.02 6.10 13.95
C GLY A 188 5.86 5.25 12.68
N HIS A 189 6.68 4.20 12.49
CA HIS A 189 6.70 3.40 11.26
C HIS A 189 5.75 2.19 11.26
N ASN A 190 5.23 1.84 12.44
CA ASN A 190 4.27 0.74 12.63
C ASN A 190 2.83 1.24 12.84
N TYR A 191 2.55 2.51 12.56
CA TYR A 191 1.26 3.17 12.79
C TYR A 191 0.07 2.42 12.20
N TYR A 192 0.25 1.80 11.03
CA TYR A 192 -0.80 1.02 10.35
C TYR A 192 -1.37 -0.12 11.19
N ARG A 193 -0.58 -0.65 12.15
CA ARG A 193 -1.00 -1.72 13.07
C ARG A 193 -1.04 -1.29 14.54
N SER A 194 -0.34 -0.22 14.92
CA SER A 194 -0.28 0.24 16.32
C SER A 194 -1.31 1.32 16.64
N ASN A 195 -1.75 2.09 15.65
CA ASN A 195 -2.78 3.11 15.83
C ASN A 195 -4.18 2.50 15.63
N PRO A 196 -5.12 2.71 16.57
CA PRO A 196 -6.46 2.13 16.51
C PRO A 196 -7.32 2.69 15.36
N ALA A 197 -7.12 3.94 14.93
CA ALA A 197 -7.81 4.50 13.77
C ALA A 197 -7.38 3.76 12.49
N VAL A 198 -6.07 3.72 12.23
CA VAL A 198 -5.53 3.15 10.99
C VAL A 198 -5.74 1.64 10.91
N SER A 199 -5.57 0.93 12.03
CA SER A 199 -5.82 -0.51 12.08
C SER A 199 -7.30 -0.88 11.93
N SER A 200 -8.22 -0.04 12.42
CA SER A 200 -9.66 -0.19 12.19
C SER A 200 -10.01 0.02 10.73
N ASP A 201 -9.52 1.10 10.11
CA ASP A 201 -9.73 1.37 8.70
C ASP A 201 -9.18 0.25 7.79
N LEU A 202 -8.01 -0.31 8.14
CA LEU A 202 -7.43 -1.46 7.45
C LEU A 202 -8.34 -2.69 7.53
N VAL A 203 -8.93 -2.96 8.69
CA VAL A 203 -9.91 -4.06 8.84
C VAL A 203 -11.13 -3.81 7.97
N LEU A 204 -11.65 -2.59 7.94
CA LEU A 204 -12.81 -2.24 7.10
C LEU A 204 -12.51 -2.41 5.61
N THR A 205 -11.32 -2.01 5.19
CA THR A 205 -10.84 -2.14 3.81
C THR A 205 -10.71 -3.60 3.40
N VAL A 206 -10.02 -4.42 4.20
CA VAL A 206 -9.73 -5.82 3.82
C VAL A 206 -10.95 -6.72 3.99
N ARG A 207 -11.69 -6.58 5.10
CA ARG A 207 -12.79 -7.48 5.42
C ARG A 207 -14.05 -7.18 4.61
N TYR A 208 -14.40 -5.90 4.48
CA TYR A 208 -15.67 -5.50 3.87
C TYR A 208 -15.49 -4.91 2.47
N GLY A 209 -14.27 -4.57 2.06
CA GLY A 209 -14.02 -3.97 0.75
C GLY A 209 -14.59 -2.56 0.61
N ASN A 210 -14.92 -1.90 1.73
CA ASN A 210 -15.60 -0.62 1.72
C ASN A 210 -14.75 0.47 1.04
N PRO A 211 -15.31 1.26 0.10
CA PRO A 211 -14.66 2.46 -0.39
C PRO A 211 -14.38 3.48 0.72
N PRO A 212 -13.44 4.43 0.53
CA PRO A 212 -13.27 5.54 1.47
C PRO A 212 -14.55 6.40 1.53
N GLY A 213 -14.76 7.11 2.65
CA GLY A 213 -15.91 7.99 2.86
C GLY A 213 -16.82 7.54 4.01
N ALA A 214 -17.37 8.52 4.75
CA ALA A 214 -18.21 8.25 5.91
C ALA A 214 -19.49 7.48 5.56
N GLU A 215 -20.04 7.74 4.38
CA GLU A 215 -21.17 7.03 3.78
C GLU A 215 -20.88 5.55 3.53
N ASN A 216 -19.62 5.18 3.39
CA ASN A 216 -19.14 3.81 3.20
C ASN A 216 -18.68 3.16 4.52
N GLY A 217 -18.95 3.80 5.66
CA GLY A 217 -18.51 3.33 6.98
C GLY A 217 -17.01 3.49 7.25
N ARG A 218 -16.29 4.21 6.38
CA ARG A 218 -14.87 4.56 6.54
C ARG A 218 -14.75 6.09 6.63
N PRO A 219 -15.00 6.71 7.80
CA PRO A 219 -15.15 8.16 7.96
C PRO A 219 -13.79 8.89 7.91
N LEU A 220 -13.14 8.76 6.76
CA LEU A 220 -11.93 9.44 6.34
C LEU A 220 -12.33 10.82 5.82
N ASP A 221 -11.51 11.83 6.09
CA ASP A 221 -11.78 13.17 5.57
C ASP A 221 -11.21 13.29 4.15
N PRO A 222 -12.00 13.72 3.15
CA PRO A 222 -11.49 13.92 1.81
C PRO A 222 -10.44 15.05 1.78
N VAL A 223 -9.39 14.87 0.99
CA VAL A 223 -8.36 15.90 0.77
C VAL A 223 -8.45 16.42 -0.66
N GLU A 224 -8.00 15.63 -1.64
CA GLU A 224 -8.08 15.95 -3.07
C GLU A 224 -7.75 14.69 -3.89
N GLY A 225 -8.49 14.44 -4.97
CA GLY A 225 -8.30 13.25 -5.82
C GLY A 225 -8.32 11.95 -5.00
N LEU A 226 -7.28 11.12 -5.16
CA LEU A 226 -7.11 9.89 -4.37
C LEU A 226 -6.75 10.10 -2.88
N PHE A 227 -6.48 11.33 -2.43
CA PHE A 227 -6.00 11.58 -1.06
C PHE A 227 -7.14 11.73 -0.04
N TRP A 228 -6.95 11.04 1.09
CA TRP A 228 -7.84 11.04 2.24
C TRP A 228 -7.02 11.19 3.52
N LYS A 229 -7.56 11.85 4.53
CA LYS A 229 -6.91 12.04 5.83
C LYS A 229 -7.54 11.11 6.88
N ILE A 230 -6.69 10.57 7.73
CA ILE A 230 -7.08 9.86 8.96
C ILE A 230 -6.27 10.39 10.14
N ASP A 231 -6.93 10.62 11.26
CA ASP A 231 -6.31 11.06 12.50
C ASP A 231 -6.83 10.25 13.70
N ASP A 232 -6.44 10.65 14.92
CA ASP A 232 -6.80 9.93 16.13
C ASP A 232 -8.30 10.05 16.49
N ASP A 233 -9.03 10.97 15.84
CA ASP A 233 -10.47 11.19 16.05
C ASP A 233 -11.33 10.30 15.15
N TYR A 234 -10.73 9.51 14.25
CA TYR A 234 -11.43 8.60 13.32
C TYR A 234 -12.53 7.75 13.97
N LEU A 235 -12.30 7.27 15.20
CA LEU A 235 -13.21 6.40 15.94
C LEU A 235 -14.24 7.15 16.79
N LYS A 236 -14.16 8.49 16.88
CA LYS A 236 -15.19 9.28 17.54
C LYS A 236 -16.49 9.24 16.73
N PRO A 237 -17.65 9.35 17.41
CA PRO A 237 -18.93 9.56 16.72
C PRO A 237 -18.84 10.78 15.78
N LEU A 238 -19.51 10.71 14.62
CA LEU A 238 -19.47 11.79 13.62
C LEU A 238 -19.87 13.17 14.15
N GLY A 239 -20.70 13.24 15.19
CA GLY A 239 -21.09 14.50 15.84
C GLY A 239 -20.05 15.10 16.80
N ASP A 240 -19.00 14.34 17.12
CA ASP A 240 -17.94 14.70 18.06
C ASP A 240 -16.57 14.91 17.37
N LYS A 241 -16.55 14.89 16.03
CA LYS A 241 -15.38 15.18 15.19
C LYS A 241 -15.27 16.67 14.88
#